data_AF-A0A5C8FAS0-F1
#
_entry.id   AF-A0A5C8FAS0-F1
#
_cell.length_a   1.000
_cell.length_b   1.000
_cell.length_c   1.000
_cell.angle_alpha   90.00
_cell.angle_beta   90.00
_cell.angle_gamma   90.00
#
_symmetry.space_group_name_H-M   'P 1'
#
loop_
_entity.id
_entity.type
_entity.pdbx_description
1 polymer ?
#
loop_
_entity_poly.entity_id
_entity_poly.type
_entity_poly.pdbx_seq_one_letter_code
_entity_poly.pdbx_strand_id
1 'polypeptide(L)'
;MKKDYSTEFKLFIVDEALETKNIKRFLKIEEIPKSTFYAWLKKYKDTGTVANFSTKPKTSPNIFNNQEAINLIIELYTKEYRGKHYIKAYLNREGIKIGVTAIENVLKRNNLWRYKTKKKKKRYDKRKFVSKIQKEGKIVQIDTKYIKLGRKTVYQFTAVDLATRYSWRQIYEDKTPSSALSFLKYVLKTSPFRIQAI
;
A
#
# COMPACT_ATOMS: atom_id res chain seq x y z
N MET A 1 38.50 -18.68 -4.46
CA MET A 1 37.46 -18.00 -3.66
C MET A 1 38.02 -16.67 -3.18
N LYS A 2 37.36 -15.52 -3.44
CA LYS A 2 37.80 -14.24 -2.84
C LYS A 2 37.44 -14.28 -1.35
N LYS A 3 38.43 -14.23 -0.45
CA LYS A 3 38.19 -14.01 1.00
C LYS A 3 37.48 -12.65 1.13
N ASP A 4 36.26 -12.64 1.67
CA ASP A 4 35.56 -11.39 1.98
C ASP A 4 35.92 -10.98 3.39
N TYR A 5 36.54 -9.81 3.53
CA TYR A 5 37.06 -9.31 4.80
C TYR A 5 36.11 -8.24 5.33
N SER A 6 35.70 -8.36 6.60
CA SER A 6 34.88 -7.35 7.27
C SER A 6 35.64 -6.01 7.36
N THR A 7 34.89 -4.92 7.52
CA THR A 7 35.50 -3.58 7.69
C THR A 7 36.37 -3.52 8.95
N GLU A 8 35.93 -4.14 10.04
CA GLU A 8 36.66 -4.20 11.32
C GLU A 8 37.99 -4.94 11.17
N PHE A 9 37.97 -6.10 10.50
CA PHE A 9 39.19 -6.86 10.26
C PHE A 9 40.20 -6.07 9.41
N LYS A 10 39.73 -5.37 8.37
CA LYS A 10 40.59 -4.52 7.54
C LYS A 10 41.21 -3.37 8.33
N LEU A 11 40.47 -2.76 9.26
CA LEU A 11 40.99 -1.69 10.12
C LEU A 11 42.06 -2.23 11.06
N PHE A 12 41.74 -3.32 11.77
CA PHE A 12 42.68 -4.00 12.66
C PHE A 12 44.02 -4.29 11.99
N ILE A 13 43.98 -4.88 10.78
CA ILE A 13 45.19 -5.17 10.00
C ILE A 13 45.95 -3.91 9.61
N VAL A 14 45.26 -2.82 9.27
CA VAL A 14 45.92 -1.56 8.90
C VAL A 14 46.61 -0.94 10.11
N ASP A 15 45.95 -0.91 11.26
CA ASP A 15 46.49 -0.32 12.49
C ASP A 15 47.69 -1.13 13.01
N GLU A 16 47.56 -2.45 13.15
CA GLU A 16 48.67 -3.34 13.57
C GLU A 16 49.88 -3.29 12.61
N ALA A 17 49.62 -3.20 11.30
CA ALA A 17 50.69 -3.08 10.32
C ALA A 17 51.44 -1.73 10.41
N LEU A 18 50.80 -0.66 10.91
CA LEU A 18 51.47 0.64 11.09
C LEU A 18 52.38 0.65 12.32
N GLU A 19 52.05 -0.13 13.35
CA GLU A 19 52.87 -0.26 14.58
C GLU A 19 54.01 -1.26 14.42
N THR A 20 53.88 -2.22 13.50
CA THR A 20 54.85 -3.30 13.32
C THR A 20 56.12 -2.87 12.58
N LYS A 21 57.30 -3.16 13.15
CA LYS A 21 58.62 -2.91 12.51
C LYS A 21 58.87 -3.68 11.20
N ASN A 22 58.22 -4.83 11.00
CA ASN A 22 58.35 -5.66 9.79
C ASN A 22 57.00 -6.10 9.20
N ILE A 23 56.40 -5.19 8.43
CA ILE A 23 55.11 -5.36 7.74
C ILE A 23 55.09 -6.60 6.84
N LYS A 24 56.20 -6.92 6.16
CA LYS A 24 56.25 -8.07 5.22
C LYS A 24 56.05 -9.40 5.95
N ARG A 25 56.62 -9.55 7.14
CA ARG A 25 56.47 -10.75 7.97
C ARG A 25 55.05 -10.85 8.54
N PHE A 26 54.52 -9.74 9.06
CA PHE A 26 53.16 -9.65 9.59
C PHE A 26 52.10 -10.07 8.55
N LEU A 27 52.11 -9.45 7.36
CA LEU A 27 51.17 -9.79 6.29
C LEU A 27 51.27 -11.25 5.82
N LYS A 28 52.45 -11.89 5.96
CA LYS A 28 52.64 -13.30 5.64
C LYS A 28 51.98 -14.21 6.69
N ILE A 29 52.04 -13.83 7.97
CA ILE A 29 51.40 -14.56 9.09
C ILE A 29 49.87 -14.47 8.96
N GLU A 30 49.35 -13.28 8.70
CA GLU A 30 47.90 -13.02 8.52
C GLU A 30 47.35 -13.53 7.17
N GLU A 31 48.20 -14.11 6.31
CA GLU A 31 47.87 -14.58 4.96
C GLU A 31 47.23 -13.50 4.06
N ILE A 32 47.69 -12.26 4.17
CA ILE A 32 47.15 -11.12 3.41
C ILE A 32 48.09 -10.77 2.25
N PRO A 33 47.61 -10.79 0.99
CA PRO A 33 48.40 -10.34 -0.14
C PRO A 33 48.79 -8.87 0.03
N LYS A 34 50.06 -8.56 -0.23
CA LYS A 34 50.58 -7.18 -0.13
C LYS A 34 49.76 -6.16 -0.93
N SER A 35 49.33 -6.53 -2.14
CA SER A 35 48.50 -5.68 -3.00
C SER A 35 47.17 -5.31 -2.34
N THR A 36 46.53 -6.27 -1.67
CA THR A 36 45.28 -6.07 -0.92
C THR A 36 45.51 -5.12 0.26
N PHE A 37 46.58 -5.33 1.04
CA PHE A 37 46.93 -4.44 2.15
C PHE A 37 47.16 -2.99 1.70
N TYR A 38 47.98 -2.77 0.66
CA TYR A 38 48.24 -1.42 0.18
C TYR A 38 47.00 -0.74 -0.41
N ALA A 39 46.06 -1.50 -0.98
CA ALA A 39 44.76 -0.96 -1.39
C ALA A 39 43.92 -0.48 -0.19
N TRP A 40 43.93 -1.22 0.93
CA TRP A 40 43.26 -0.81 2.16
C TRP A 40 43.95 0.38 2.80
N LEU A 41 45.28 0.35 2.92
CA LEU A 41 46.08 1.44 3.49
C LEU A 41 45.88 2.75 2.72
N LYS A 42 45.88 2.70 1.38
CA LYS A 42 45.59 3.87 0.55
C LYS A 42 44.21 4.45 0.87
N LYS A 43 43.19 3.60 0.89
CA LYS A 43 41.81 4.01 1.16
C LYS A 43 41.63 4.60 2.57
N TYR A 44 42.29 4.00 3.56
CA TYR A 44 42.31 4.50 4.93
C TYR A 44 42.94 5.89 5.01
N LYS A 45 44.08 6.10 4.35
CA LYS A 45 44.73 7.42 4.27
C LYS A 45 43.85 8.48 3.58
N ASP A 46 43.14 8.10 2.52
CA ASP A 46 42.33 9.03 1.73
C ASP A 46 41.00 9.40 2.41
N THR A 47 40.38 8.48 3.14
CA THR A 47 38.97 8.62 3.60
C THR A 47 38.76 8.37 5.10
N GLY A 48 39.78 7.95 5.84
CA GLY A 48 39.67 7.54 7.24
C GLY A 48 38.94 6.20 7.44
N THR A 49 38.58 5.49 6.37
CA THR A 49 37.86 4.22 6.44
C THR A 49 38.35 3.21 5.40
N VAL A 50 38.12 1.93 5.66
CA VAL A 50 38.38 0.81 4.74
C VAL A 50 37.08 0.10 4.32
N ALA A 51 35.92 0.66 4.71
CA ALA A 51 34.61 0.10 4.41
C ALA A 51 34.39 -0.09 2.90
N ASN A 52 33.87 -1.24 2.48
CA ASN A 52 33.52 -1.44 1.08
C ASN A 52 32.36 -0.50 0.70
N PHE A 53 32.62 0.44 -0.21
CA PHE A 53 31.56 1.25 -0.80
C PHE A 53 31.02 0.56 -2.03
N SER A 54 29.73 0.75 -2.31
CA SER A 54 29.15 0.24 -3.54
C SER A 54 29.88 0.84 -4.75
N THR A 55 30.43 -0.03 -5.59
CA THR A 55 30.97 0.34 -6.90
C THR A 55 29.90 0.34 -7.99
N LYS A 56 28.63 0.11 -7.60
CA LYS A 56 27.51 0.16 -8.53
C LYS A 56 27.42 1.57 -9.12
N PRO A 57 27.21 1.71 -10.44
CA PRO A 57 27.08 3.02 -11.06
C PRO A 57 25.94 3.81 -10.40
N LYS A 58 26.21 5.08 -10.08
CA LYS A 58 25.24 6.00 -9.46
C LYS A 58 24.11 6.39 -10.41
N THR A 59 24.35 6.28 -11.72
CA THR A 59 23.40 6.61 -12.79
C THR A 59 23.28 5.43 -13.75
N SER A 60 22.13 5.32 -14.41
CA SER A 60 21.91 4.39 -15.52
C SER A 60 21.66 5.20 -16.80
N PRO A 61 22.22 4.79 -17.94
CA PRO A 61 22.00 5.48 -19.21
C PRO A 61 20.53 5.51 -19.64
N ASN A 62 19.71 4.59 -19.13
CA ASN A 62 18.28 4.50 -19.43
C ASN A 62 17.40 5.37 -18.50
N ILE A 63 18.01 6.21 -17.66
CA ILE A 63 17.26 7.14 -16.83
C ILE A 63 16.67 8.23 -17.70
N PHE A 64 15.36 8.43 -17.59
CA PHE A 64 14.70 9.59 -18.17
C PHE A 64 15.22 10.87 -17.49
N ASN A 65 15.91 11.70 -18.27
CA ASN A 65 16.68 12.87 -17.81
C ASN A 65 16.33 14.18 -18.54
N ASN A 66 15.18 14.24 -19.22
CA ASN A 66 14.70 15.50 -19.81
C ASN A 66 14.10 16.36 -18.68
N GLN A 67 14.80 17.44 -18.31
CA GLN A 67 14.42 18.28 -17.16
C GLN A 67 13.11 19.04 -17.39
N GLU A 68 12.87 19.54 -18.60
CA GLU A 68 11.62 20.22 -18.96
C GLU A 68 10.42 19.28 -18.79
N ALA A 69 10.55 18.05 -19.32
CA ALA A 69 9.53 17.03 -19.17
C ALA A 69 9.32 16.61 -17.70
N ILE A 70 10.40 16.54 -16.90
CA ILE A 70 10.30 16.25 -15.47
C ILE A 70 9.52 17.34 -14.74
N ASN A 71 9.82 18.61 -15.00
CA ASN A 71 9.13 19.74 -14.39
C ASN A 71 7.65 19.74 -14.77
N LEU A 72 7.34 19.47 -16.04
CA LEU A 72 5.97 19.34 -16.53
C LEU A 72 5.22 18.16 -15.90
N ILE A 73 5.87 17.01 -15.71
CA ILE A 73 5.29 15.86 -14.98
C ILE A 73 4.92 16.27 -13.55
N ILE A 74 5.83 16.96 -12.86
CA ILE A 74 5.63 17.42 -11.48
C ILE A 74 4.47 18.41 -11.43
N GLU A 75 4.42 19.37 -12.34
CA GLU A 75 3.36 20.36 -12.43
C GLU A 75 1.99 19.72 -12.66
N LEU A 76 1.85 18.87 -13.68
CA LEU A 76 0.60 18.17 -13.98
C LEU A 76 0.13 17.29 -12.81
N TYR A 77 1.07 16.67 -12.08
CA TYR A 77 0.74 15.81 -10.95
C TYR A 77 0.36 16.60 -9.68
N THR A 78 0.99 17.75 -9.44
CA THR A 78 0.84 18.51 -8.18
C THR A 78 -0.17 19.64 -8.26
N LYS A 79 -0.16 20.42 -9.35
CA LYS A 79 -1.08 21.56 -9.54
C LYS A 79 -2.41 21.13 -10.16
N GLU A 80 -2.36 20.24 -11.14
CA GLU A 80 -3.57 19.78 -11.85
C GLU A 80 -4.14 18.44 -11.38
N TYR A 81 -3.46 17.77 -10.43
CA TYR A 81 -3.87 16.48 -9.89
C TYR A 81 -4.10 15.38 -10.95
N ARG A 82 -3.31 15.40 -12.03
CA ARG A 82 -3.42 14.42 -13.13
C ARG A 82 -2.71 13.11 -12.78
N GLY A 83 -3.36 12.00 -13.12
CA GLY A 83 -2.78 10.67 -12.97
C GLY A 83 -1.74 10.35 -14.04
N LYS A 84 -0.84 9.40 -13.75
CA LYS A 84 0.27 9.00 -14.65
C LYS A 84 -0.15 8.62 -16.08
N HIS A 85 -1.35 8.06 -16.27
CA HIS A 85 -1.86 7.71 -17.61
C HIS A 85 -2.26 8.95 -18.41
N TYR A 86 -2.86 9.95 -17.75
CA TYR A 86 -3.15 11.24 -18.37
C TYR A 86 -1.85 11.95 -18.75
N ILE A 87 -0.91 12.03 -17.81
CA ILE A 87 0.39 12.68 -18.04
C ILE A 87 1.13 12.04 -19.22
N LYS A 88 1.11 10.71 -19.36
CA LYS A 88 1.66 10.03 -20.55
C LYS A 88 0.99 10.49 -21.84
N ALA A 89 -0.35 10.52 -21.86
CA ALA A 89 -1.10 10.92 -23.05
C ALA A 89 -0.81 12.39 -23.41
N TYR A 90 -0.71 13.26 -22.42
CA TYR A 90 -0.34 14.67 -22.58
C TYR A 90 1.06 14.81 -23.18
N LEU A 91 2.07 14.21 -22.55
CA LEU A 91 3.46 14.28 -23.02
C LEU A 91 3.64 13.70 -24.42
N ASN A 92 2.93 12.63 -24.75
CA ASN A 92 2.95 12.07 -26.10
C ASN A 92 2.39 13.03 -27.16
N ARG A 93 1.40 13.87 -26.80
CA ARG A 93 0.86 14.92 -27.70
C ARG A 93 1.85 16.07 -27.89
N GLU A 94 2.59 16.41 -26.83
CA GLU A 94 3.71 17.37 -26.86
C GLU A 94 4.98 16.80 -27.52
N GLY A 95 4.92 15.60 -28.13
CA GLY A 95 6.07 14.97 -28.80
C GLY A 95 7.07 14.25 -27.88
N ILE A 96 6.83 14.24 -26.57
CA ILE A 96 7.69 13.61 -25.57
C ILE A 96 7.25 12.16 -25.33
N LYS A 97 7.94 11.20 -25.97
CA LYS A 97 7.68 9.77 -25.78
C LYS A 97 8.20 9.28 -24.43
N ILE A 98 7.29 8.94 -23.52
CA ILE A 98 7.65 8.41 -22.19
C ILE A 98 6.75 7.24 -21.76
N GLY A 99 7.35 6.27 -21.07
CA GLY A 99 6.64 5.15 -20.45
C GLY A 99 5.94 5.56 -19.15
N VAL A 100 4.84 4.88 -18.82
CA VAL A 100 4.11 5.10 -17.54
C VAL A 100 5.02 4.84 -16.33
N THR A 101 5.88 3.83 -16.42
CA THR A 101 6.86 3.48 -15.36
C THR A 101 7.92 4.57 -15.18
N ALA A 102 8.34 5.22 -16.26
CA ALA A 102 9.29 6.32 -16.18
C ALA A 102 8.68 7.54 -15.46
N ILE A 103 7.41 7.87 -15.76
CA ILE A 103 6.64 8.90 -15.02
C ILE A 103 6.56 8.54 -13.53
N GLU A 104 6.22 7.29 -13.21
CA GLU A 104 6.17 6.82 -11.82
C GLU A 104 7.53 6.93 -11.12
N ASN A 105 8.63 6.59 -11.80
CA ASN A 105 9.98 6.73 -11.26
C ASN A 105 10.40 8.19 -11.10
N VAL A 106 9.96 9.10 -11.97
CA VAL A 106 10.13 10.54 -11.78
C VAL A 106 9.41 10.98 -10.50
N LEU A 107 8.15 10.59 -10.32
CA LEU A 107 7.38 10.96 -9.13
C LEU A 107 7.97 10.36 -7.84
N LYS A 108 8.47 9.12 -7.87
CA LYS A 108 9.13 8.47 -6.73
C LYS A 108 10.42 9.18 -6.34
N ARG A 109 11.29 9.50 -7.31
CA ARG A 109 12.55 10.21 -7.07
C ARG A 109 12.33 11.61 -6.47
N ASN A 110 11.20 12.23 -6.77
CA ASN A 110 10.80 13.54 -6.23
C ASN A 110 9.93 13.45 -4.96
N ASN A 111 9.78 12.27 -4.34
CA ASN A 111 8.94 12.06 -3.14
C ASN A 111 7.45 12.44 -3.30
N LEU A 112 6.95 12.49 -4.54
CA LEU A 112 5.56 12.84 -4.87
C LEU A 112 4.65 11.61 -5.00
N TRP A 113 5.24 10.43 -5.14
CA TRP A 113 4.48 9.19 -5.33
C TRP A 113 3.72 8.82 -4.06
N ARG A 114 2.39 8.95 -4.10
CA ARG A 114 1.52 8.55 -2.98
C ARG A 114 1.21 7.07 -3.09
N TYR A 115 1.80 6.28 -2.20
CA TYR A 115 1.35 4.90 -2.00
C TYR A 115 -0.10 4.91 -1.50
N LYS A 116 -0.96 4.07 -2.09
CA LYS A 116 -2.31 3.86 -1.56
C LYS A 116 -2.18 3.28 -0.15
N THR A 117 -2.37 4.11 0.88
CA THR A 117 -2.58 3.60 2.23
C THR A 117 -3.93 2.90 2.23
N LYS A 118 -3.94 1.59 2.54
CA LYS A 118 -5.19 0.86 2.76
C LYS A 118 -5.93 1.60 3.88
N LYS A 119 -7.07 2.25 3.56
CA LYS A 119 -7.93 2.85 4.58
C LYS A 119 -8.30 1.73 5.56
N LYS A 120 -7.80 1.79 6.79
CA LYS A 120 -8.26 0.88 7.85
C LYS A 120 -9.76 1.13 7.99
N LYS A 121 -10.59 0.11 7.72
CA LYS A 121 -12.03 0.21 7.98
C LYS A 121 -12.17 0.58 9.46
N LYS A 122 -12.82 1.71 9.76
CA LYS A 122 -13.16 2.06 11.15
C LYS A 122 -13.89 0.85 11.74
N ARG A 123 -13.34 0.24 12.79
CA ARG A 123 -14.07 -0.79 13.54
C ARG A 123 -15.27 -0.08 14.17
N TYR A 124 -16.48 -0.47 13.75
CA TYR A 124 -17.70 0.04 14.35
C TYR A 124 -17.68 -0.29 15.85
N ASP A 125 -17.82 0.71 16.71
CA ASP A 125 -17.88 0.52 18.16
C ASP A 125 -19.22 -0.15 18.49
N LYS A 126 -19.19 -1.47 18.71
CA LYS A 126 -20.38 -2.30 18.96
C LYS A 126 -21.14 -1.89 20.22
N ARG A 127 -20.57 -1.04 21.09
CA ARG A 127 -21.14 -0.70 22.40
C ARG A 127 -22.15 0.46 22.36
N LYS A 128 -22.27 1.19 21.25
CA LYS A 128 -22.95 2.50 21.26
C LYS A 128 -24.45 2.51 20.92
N PHE A 129 -25.07 1.42 20.46
CA PHE A 129 -26.43 1.50 19.88
C PHE A 129 -27.33 0.28 20.08
N VAL A 130 -27.34 -0.33 21.26
CA VAL A 130 -28.44 -1.24 21.61
C VAL A 130 -28.97 -0.85 22.98
N SER A 131 -29.79 0.20 23.04
CA SER A 131 -30.84 0.20 24.04
C SER A 131 -31.59 -1.13 23.88
N LYS A 132 -31.58 -1.98 24.92
CA LYS A 132 -32.28 -3.27 24.86
C LYS A 132 -33.76 -2.96 24.68
N ILE A 133 -34.28 -3.12 23.47
CA ILE A 133 -35.71 -3.10 23.19
C ILE A 133 -36.24 -4.38 23.81
N GLN A 134 -37.00 -4.25 24.91
CA GLN A 134 -37.43 -5.40 25.72
C GLN A 134 -38.81 -5.95 25.32
N LYS A 135 -39.59 -5.18 24.54
CA LYS A 135 -40.97 -5.53 24.18
C LYS A 135 -41.07 -5.88 22.69
N GLU A 136 -41.70 -7.00 22.39
CA GLU A 136 -42.02 -7.45 21.04
C GLU A 136 -42.90 -6.45 20.30
N GLY A 137 -42.66 -6.29 19.00
CA GLY A 137 -43.40 -5.37 18.15
C GLY A 137 -43.11 -3.90 18.41
N LYS A 138 -42.22 -3.55 19.36
CA LYS A 138 -41.90 -2.16 19.67
C LYS A 138 -41.20 -1.47 18.49
N ILE A 139 -40.23 -2.15 17.86
CA ILE A 139 -39.55 -1.67 16.64
C ILE A 139 -39.24 -2.88 15.76
N VAL A 140 -39.74 -2.85 14.52
CA VAL A 140 -39.45 -3.85 13.49
C VAL A 140 -38.64 -3.21 12.37
N GLN A 141 -37.38 -3.61 12.20
CA GLN A 141 -36.56 -3.09 11.11
C GLN A 141 -36.82 -3.83 9.82
N ILE A 142 -37.02 -3.10 8.72
CA ILE A 142 -37.14 -3.65 7.37
C ILE A 142 -35.90 -3.28 6.56
N ASP A 143 -35.29 -4.29 5.94
CA ASP A 143 -34.16 -4.14 5.03
C ASP A 143 -34.36 -4.96 3.75
N THR A 144 -33.67 -4.57 2.68
CA THR A 144 -33.72 -5.27 1.39
C THR A 144 -32.32 -5.72 0.97
N LYS A 145 -32.17 -7.03 0.80
CA LYS A 145 -30.93 -7.64 0.29
C LYS A 145 -31.06 -7.97 -1.20
N TYR A 146 -30.04 -7.61 -1.97
CA TYR A 146 -29.93 -7.92 -3.38
C TYR A 146 -29.28 -9.29 -3.55
N ILE A 147 -29.97 -10.20 -4.23
CA ILE A 147 -29.49 -11.56 -4.47
C ILE A 147 -29.34 -11.74 -5.97
N LYS A 148 -28.12 -11.99 -6.42
CA LYS A 148 -27.83 -12.33 -7.82
C LYS A 148 -27.95 -13.83 -8.01
N LEU A 149 -28.88 -14.25 -8.88
CA LEU A 149 -29.08 -15.62 -9.31
C LEU A 149 -28.74 -15.70 -10.80
N GLY A 150 -27.45 -15.94 -11.09
CA GLY A 150 -26.92 -15.88 -12.45
C GLY A 150 -27.07 -14.48 -13.05
N ARG A 151 -27.82 -14.38 -14.16
CA ARG A 151 -28.11 -13.11 -14.86
C ARG A 151 -29.29 -12.34 -14.26
N LYS A 152 -30.09 -12.96 -13.38
CA LYS A 152 -31.23 -12.30 -12.73
C LYS A 152 -30.84 -11.77 -11.36
N THR A 153 -31.39 -10.62 -10.99
CA THR A 153 -31.28 -10.08 -9.63
C THR A 153 -32.66 -10.10 -9.00
N VAL A 154 -32.77 -10.73 -7.84
CA VAL A 154 -33.99 -10.73 -7.03
C VAL A 154 -33.73 -10.00 -5.72
N TYR A 155 -34.80 -9.57 -5.06
CA TYR A 155 -34.75 -8.70 -3.89
C TYR A 155 -35.40 -9.42 -2.71
N GLN A 156 -34.62 -9.75 -1.69
CA GLN A 156 -35.14 -10.31 -0.46
C GLN A 156 -35.46 -9.19 0.51
N PHE A 157 -36.74 -8.95 0.74
CA PHE A 157 -37.22 -8.09 1.80
C PHE A 157 -37.22 -8.88 3.11
N THR A 158 -36.65 -8.29 4.16
CA THR A 158 -36.53 -8.90 5.47
C THR A 158 -36.99 -7.92 6.53
N ALA A 159 -37.96 -8.32 7.36
CA ALA A 159 -38.37 -7.60 8.55
C ALA A 159 -37.87 -8.36 9.77
N VAL A 160 -37.34 -7.66 10.77
CA VAL A 160 -36.85 -8.25 12.02
C VAL A 160 -37.32 -7.44 13.21
N ASP A 161 -38.03 -8.08 14.14
CA ASP A 161 -38.32 -7.48 15.43
C ASP A 161 -37.04 -7.39 16.28
N LEU A 162 -36.75 -6.20 16.81
CA LEU A 162 -35.49 -5.96 17.50
C LEU A 162 -35.40 -6.58 18.90
N ALA A 163 -36.54 -6.88 19.53
CA ALA A 163 -36.60 -7.48 20.86
C ALA A 163 -36.44 -9.01 20.79
N THR A 164 -37.31 -9.66 20.01
CA THR A 164 -37.43 -11.12 19.93
C THR A 164 -36.55 -11.75 18.85
N ARG A 165 -36.08 -10.96 17.88
CA ARG A 165 -35.42 -11.43 16.65
C ARG A 165 -36.31 -12.30 15.76
N TYR A 166 -37.62 -12.28 15.99
CA TYR A 166 -38.58 -12.85 15.06
C TYR A 166 -38.44 -12.18 13.69
N SER A 167 -38.44 -12.95 12.60
CA SER A 167 -38.16 -12.40 11.27
C SER A 167 -39.11 -12.92 10.20
N TRP A 168 -39.49 -12.02 9.30
CA TRP A 168 -40.26 -12.31 8.09
C TRP A 168 -39.39 -12.08 6.87
N ARG A 169 -39.54 -12.93 5.85
CA ARG A 169 -38.76 -12.83 4.61
C ARG A 169 -39.63 -13.17 3.42
N GLN A 170 -39.51 -12.38 2.36
CA GLN A 170 -40.07 -12.69 1.06
C GLN A 170 -39.12 -12.22 -0.04
N ILE A 171 -39.19 -12.90 -1.19
CA ILE A 171 -38.40 -12.58 -2.38
C ILE A 171 -39.32 -11.95 -3.41
N TYR A 172 -38.85 -10.86 -4.02
CA TYR A 172 -39.53 -10.13 -5.07
C TYR A 172 -38.60 -10.01 -6.28
N GLU A 173 -39.18 -9.90 -7.47
CA GLU A 173 -38.42 -9.66 -8.71
C GLU A 173 -37.97 -8.20 -8.86
N ASP A 174 -38.60 -7.29 -8.11
CA ASP A 174 -38.28 -5.86 -8.09
C ASP A 174 -38.19 -5.29 -6.66
N LYS A 175 -37.82 -4.01 -6.57
CA LYS A 175 -37.75 -3.23 -5.32
C LYS A 175 -38.69 -2.03 -5.33
N THR A 176 -39.80 -2.14 -6.05
CA THR A 176 -40.76 -1.04 -6.19
C THR A 176 -41.48 -0.77 -4.87
N PRO A 177 -42.06 0.43 -4.71
CA PRO A 177 -42.94 0.73 -3.57
C PRO A 177 -44.09 -0.27 -3.42
N SER A 178 -44.61 -0.82 -4.53
CA SER A 178 -45.67 -1.82 -4.53
C SER A 178 -45.22 -3.13 -3.86
N SER A 179 -44.03 -3.63 -4.21
CA SER A 179 -43.42 -4.81 -3.58
C SER A 179 -43.12 -4.58 -2.10
N ALA A 180 -42.61 -3.39 -1.75
CA ALA A 180 -42.37 -3.02 -0.35
C ALA A 180 -43.68 -2.96 0.47
N LEU A 181 -44.76 -2.40 -0.10
CA LEU A 181 -46.07 -2.32 0.53
C LEU A 181 -46.71 -3.70 0.68
N SER A 182 -46.58 -4.56 -0.34
CA SER A 182 -47.02 -5.96 -0.27
C SER A 182 -46.33 -6.70 0.87
N PHE A 183 -45.01 -6.55 0.99
CA PHE A 183 -44.23 -7.15 2.06
C PHE A 183 -44.66 -6.62 3.43
N LEU A 184 -44.85 -5.30 3.57
CA LEU A 184 -45.32 -4.70 4.81
C LEU A 184 -46.70 -5.24 5.23
N LYS A 185 -47.65 -5.36 4.29
CA LYS A 185 -48.97 -5.95 4.56
C LYS A 185 -48.85 -7.41 5.02
N TYR A 186 -47.96 -8.18 4.40
CA TYR A 186 -47.65 -9.55 4.83
C TYR A 186 -47.13 -9.60 6.27
N VAL A 187 -46.18 -8.73 6.62
CA VAL A 187 -45.62 -8.64 7.98
C VAL A 187 -46.70 -8.28 9.00
N LEU A 188 -47.50 -7.24 8.74
CA LEU A 188 -48.59 -6.82 9.63
C LEU A 188 -49.66 -7.90 9.81
N LYS A 189 -49.99 -8.65 8.75
CA LYS A 189 -51.00 -9.71 8.79
C LYS A 189 -50.53 -10.96 9.55
N THR A 190 -49.25 -11.31 9.42
CA THR A 190 -48.69 -12.55 9.97
C THR A 190 -47.99 -12.38 11.31
N SER A 191 -47.89 -11.13 11.81
CA SER A 191 -47.22 -10.86 13.07
C SER A 191 -48.01 -11.43 14.26
N PRO A 192 -47.37 -12.19 15.17
CA PRO A 192 -48.03 -12.72 16.37
C PRO A 192 -48.24 -11.65 17.45
N PHE A 193 -47.69 -10.45 17.25
CA PHE A 193 -47.82 -9.31 18.15
C PHE A 193 -48.11 -8.01 17.39
N ARG A 194 -48.62 -7.00 18.10
CA ARG A 194 -48.91 -5.69 17.53
C ARG A 194 -47.62 -4.91 17.28
N ILE A 195 -47.36 -4.59 16.02
CA ILE A 195 -46.24 -3.73 15.61
C ILE A 195 -46.60 -2.26 15.90
N GLN A 196 -45.72 -1.57 16.60
CA GLN A 196 -45.88 -0.17 17.02
C GLN A 196 -45.09 0.80 16.13
N ALA A 197 -43.90 0.38 15.70
CA ALA A 197 -43.03 1.17 14.84
C ALA A 197 -42.22 0.27 13.90
N ILE A 198 -41.85 0.84 12.75
CA ILE A 198 -41.06 0.23 11.69
C ILE A 198 -39.88 1.13 11.37
#